data_AF-A0A7W7WX96-F1
#
_entry.id   AF-A0A7W7WX96-F1
#
_cell.length_a   1.000
_cell.length_b   1.000
_cell.length_c   1.000
_cell.angle_alpha   90.00
_cell.angle_beta   90.00
_cell.angle_gamma   90.00
#
_symmetry.space_group_name_H-M   'P 1'
#
loop_
_entity.id
_entity.type
_entity.pdbx_description
1 polymer ?
#
loop_
_entity_poly.entity_id
_entity_poly.type
_entity_poly.pdbx_seq_one_letter_code
_entity_poly.pdbx_strand_id
1 'polypeptide(L)'
;MMHLYIDAAETLSREAVLTSDRPGSSPLRWAGTVLRDLMSADLLTYGEELVWERCAGEVRHTARLRIDGTFLLADGERVFATPSAAATALSGKHHHGWSAWRRTSDGRSLADLRADLRTRRDR
;
A
#
# COMPACT_ATOMS: atom_id res chain seq x y z
N MET A 1 9.30 -0.53 42.76
CA MET A 1 7.94 -0.38 42.20
C MET A 1 8.07 -0.39 40.69
N MET A 2 7.39 -1.31 39.99
CA MET A 2 7.30 -1.41 38.51
C MET A 2 6.87 -0.05 37.88
N HIS A 3 7.24 0.33 36.66
CA HIS A 3 6.86 -0.34 35.39
C HIS A 3 7.71 0.15 34.19
N LEU A 4 7.89 -0.76 33.22
CA LEU A 4 8.56 -0.64 31.92
C LEU A 4 7.86 0.30 30.94
N TYR A 5 8.60 0.92 29.98
CA TYR A 5 8.36 0.77 28.52
C TYR A 5 9.46 1.42 27.62
N ILE A 6 10.38 0.57 27.15
CA ILE A 6 11.08 0.44 25.83
C ILE A 6 11.39 1.68 24.95
N ASP A 7 12.70 1.79 24.66
CA ASP A 7 13.43 2.52 23.60
C ASP A 7 12.86 2.44 22.17
N ALA A 8 13.11 3.47 21.36
CA ALA A 8 14.21 3.48 20.37
C ALA A 8 13.96 4.45 19.20
N ALA A 9 15.02 5.21 18.90
CA ALA A 9 15.37 5.82 17.62
C ALA A 9 14.84 7.25 17.30
N GLU A 10 15.33 8.22 18.08
CA GLU A 10 16.05 9.34 17.44
C GLU A 10 17.23 8.76 16.64
N THR A 11 17.51 9.26 15.44
CA THR A 11 18.76 9.99 15.11
C THR A 11 18.83 10.21 13.57
N LEU A 12 19.29 11.41 13.19
CA LEU A 12 19.98 11.81 11.95
C LEU A 12 19.16 12.50 10.84
N SER A 13 18.97 13.80 11.09
CA SER A 13 19.15 14.86 10.07
C SER A 13 20.60 14.88 9.56
N ARG A 14 20.81 14.80 8.24
CA ARG A 14 21.69 15.69 7.42
C ARG A 14 22.03 15.09 6.04
N GLU A 15 21.83 15.94 5.03
CA GLU A 15 22.64 16.09 3.80
C GLU A 15 22.75 14.91 2.82
N ALA A 16 22.05 15.04 1.69
CA ALA A 16 22.51 14.54 0.40
C ALA A 16 21.99 15.46 -0.72
N VAL A 17 22.77 16.50 -1.03
CA VAL A 17 22.79 17.09 -2.37
C VAL A 17 23.43 16.05 -3.28
N LEU A 18 22.65 15.42 -4.17
CA LEU A 18 23.17 14.78 -5.37
C LEU A 18 22.23 15.06 -6.54
N THR A 19 22.65 16.03 -7.34
CA THR A 19 22.37 16.10 -8.77
C THR A 19 22.58 14.72 -9.40
N SER A 20 21.51 14.14 -9.95
CA SER A 20 21.62 13.09 -10.95
C SER A 20 20.40 13.20 -11.84
N ASP A 21 20.60 13.88 -12.95
CA ASP A 21 19.68 14.02 -14.07
C ASP A 21 19.55 12.67 -14.80
N ARG A 22 18.91 11.71 -14.12
CA ARG A 22 18.35 10.50 -14.74
C ARG A 22 16.83 10.64 -14.68
N PRO A 23 16.13 10.73 -15.82
CA PRO A 23 14.68 10.67 -15.83
C PRO A 23 14.26 9.25 -15.47
N GLY A 24 14.12 8.93 -14.18
CA GLY A 24 13.72 7.59 -13.79
C GLY A 24 13.68 7.25 -12.31
N SER A 25 14.32 8.00 -11.42
CA SER A 25 14.37 7.60 -10.00
C SER A 25 14.13 8.77 -9.06
N SER A 26 12.87 9.18 -8.91
CA SER A 26 12.46 9.97 -7.75
C SER A 26 12.16 9.00 -6.59
N PRO A 27 12.73 9.17 -5.39
CA PRO A 27 12.48 8.30 -4.23
C PRO A 27 11.04 8.38 -3.69
N LEU A 28 10.17 9.19 -4.31
CA LEU A 28 8.77 9.38 -3.95
C LEU A 28 7.81 8.94 -5.07
N ARG A 29 8.31 8.45 -6.22
CA ARG A 29 7.49 8.13 -7.41
C ARG A 29 6.91 6.72 -7.46
N TRP A 30 7.23 5.84 -6.51
CA TRP A 30 6.92 4.40 -6.61
C TRP A 30 5.79 3.94 -5.67
N ALA A 31 5.36 4.80 -4.74
CA ALA A 31 4.31 4.46 -3.79
C ALA A 31 2.91 4.50 -4.42
N GLY A 32 2.54 5.61 -5.05
CA GLY A 32 1.19 5.82 -5.61
C GLY A 32 1.05 5.61 -7.12
N THR A 33 2.13 5.30 -7.84
CA THR A 33 2.08 5.07 -9.30
C THR A 33 1.50 3.72 -9.63
N VAL A 34 1.87 2.65 -8.91
CA VAL A 34 1.41 1.30 -9.28
C VAL A 34 -0.11 1.17 -9.16
N LEU A 35 -0.74 1.81 -8.17
CA LEU A 35 -2.20 1.82 -8.04
C LEU A 35 -2.87 2.66 -9.13
N ARG A 36 -2.27 3.80 -9.46
CA ARG A 36 -2.72 4.60 -10.62
C ARG A 36 -2.56 3.84 -11.93
N ASP A 37 -1.48 3.09 -12.10
CA ASP A 37 -1.25 2.28 -13.29
C ASP A 37 -2.32 1.17 -13.38
N LEU A 38 -2.65 0.52 -12.25
CA LEU A 38 -3.75 -0.44 -12.18
C LEU A 38 -5.11 0.20 -12.52
N MET A 39 -5.37 1.41 -12.01
CA MET A 39 -6.59 2.16 -12.38
C MET A 39 -6.60 2.57 -13.85
N SER A 40 -5.46 2.98 -14.39
CA SER A 40 -5.31 3.38 -15.79
C SER A 40 -5.47 2.19 -16.75
N ALA A 41 -5.15 0.99 -16.28
CA ALA A 41 -5.34 -0.27 -17.00
C ALA A 41 -6.73 -0.89 -16.79
N ASP A 42 -7.65 -0.18 -16.14
CA ASP A 42 -9.01 -0.63 -15.80
C ASP A 42 -9.04 -1.93 -14.97
N LEU A 43 -7.96 -2.19 -14.22
CA LEU A 43 -7.84 -3.35 -13.32
C LEU A 43 -8.37 -3.05 -11.91
N LEU A 44 -8.41 -1.78 -11.54
CA LEU A 44 -8.96 -1.26 -10.30
C LEU A 44 -9.83 -0.04 -10.60
N THR A 45 -10.93 0.11 -9.90
CA THR A 45 -11.80 1.28 -10.02
C THR A 45 -11.63 2.17 -8.79
N TYR A 46 -11.84 3.47 -8.94
CA TYR A 46 -11.93 4.35 -7.78
C TYR A 46 -13.15 3.97 -6.93
N GLY A 47 -13.06 4.15 -5.62
CA GLY A 47 -14.11 3.73 -4.68
C GLY A 47 -14.16 2.21 -4.43
N GLU A 48 -13.33 1.44 -5.13
CA GLU A 48 -13.29 -0.02 -4.97
C GLU A 48 -12.93 -0.40 -3.54
N GLU A 49 -13.68 -1.35 -2.99
CA GLU A 49 -13.41 -1.90 -1.68
C GLU A 49 -12.42 -3.06 -1.74
N LEU A 50 -11.42 -2.97 -0.86
CA LEU A 50 -10.36 -3.93 -0.69
C LEU A 50 -10.48 -4.49 0.73
N VAL A 51 -10.48 -5.81 0.83
CA VAL A 51 -10.56 -6.54 2.08
C VAL A 51 -9.23 -7.23 2.33
N TRP A 52 -8.82 -7.23 3.59
CA TRP A 52 -7.74 -8.05 4.09
C TRP A 52 -8.26 -8.91 5.24
N GLU A 53 -8.28 -10.22 5.01
CA GLU A 53 -8.67 -11.21 6.00
C GLU A 53 -7.43 -11.86 6.62
N ARG A 54 -7.38 -11.88 7.95
CA ARG A 54 -6.32 -12.50 8.76
C ARG A 54 -6.91 -13.52 9.71
N CYS A 55 -6.05 -14.42 10.20
CA CYS A 55 -6.43 -15.48 11.14
C CYS A 55 -7.65 -16.28 10.65
N ALA A 56 -7.60 -16.73 9.39
CA ALA A 56 -8.69 -17.48 8.75
C ALA A 56 -10.08 -16.78 8.79
N GLY A 57 -10.10 -15.44 8.74
CA GLY A 57 -11.33 -14.64 8.69
C GLY A 57 -11.75 -14.04 10.03
N GLU A 58 -11.03 -14.33 11.11
CA GLU A 58 -11.31 -13.78 12.45
C GLU A 58 -11.08 -12.26 12.51
N VAL A 59 -10.13 -11.74 11.72
CA VAL A 59 -9.86 -10.30 11.62
C VAL A 59 -10.00 -9.88 10.17
N ARG A 60 -10.99 -9.02 9.91
CA ARG A 60 -11.26 -8.45 8.58
C ARG A 60 -11.02 -6.96 8.61
N HIS A 61 -10.06 -6.50 7.82
CA HIS A 61 -9.82 -5.09 7.57
C HIS A 61 -10.36 -4.72 6.20
N THR A 62 -10.94 -3.54 6.10
CA THR A 62 -11.47 -3.03 4.83
C THR A 62 -10.80 -1.70 4.52
N ALA A 63 -10.55 -1.46 3.25
CA ALA A 63 -10.02 -0.23 2.72
C ALA A 63 -10.75 0.14 1.43
N ARG A 64 -10.81 1.42 1.10
CA ARG A 64 -11.37 1.96 -0.13
C ARG A 64 -10.28 2.64 -0.93
N LEU A 65 -10.28 2.40 -2.23
CA LEU A 65 -9.37 3.08 -3.14
C LEU A 65 -9.90 4.48 -3.44
N ARG A 66 -9.06 5.50 -3.28
CA ARG A 66 -9.38 6.88 -3.64
C ARG A 66 -8.94 7.19 -5.07
N ILE A 67 -9.58 8.20 -5.67
CA ILE A 67 -9.29 8.67 -7.03
C ILE A 67 -7.85 9.16 -7.21
N ASP A 68 -7.23 9.61 -6.12
CA ASP A 68 -5.83 10.04 -6.08
C ASP A 68 -4.85 8.86 -5.97
N GLY A 69 -5.31 7.60 -6.06
CA GLY A 69 -4.47 6.42 -5.92
C GLY A 69 -3.93 6.19 -4.52
N THR A 70 -4.64 6.68 -3.51
CA THR A 70 -4.38 6.35 -2.12
C THR A 70 -5.41 5.37 -1.56
N PHE A 71 -5.02 4.66 -0.52
CA PHE A 71 -5.85 3.77 0.27
C PHE A 71 -6.43 4.53 1.44
N LEU A 72 -7.75 4.58 1.53
CA LEU A 72 -8.45 5.01 2.72
C LEU A 72 -8.85 3.78 3.52
N LEU A 73 -8.40 3.63 4.77
CA LEU A 73 -8.91 2.56 5.62
C LEU A 73 -10.38 2.81 5.98
N ALA A 74 -11.12 1.74 6.28
CA ALA A 74 -12.52 1.85 6.71
C ALA A 74 -12.71 2.60 8.03
N ASP A 75 -11.63 2.84 8.78
CA ASP A 75 -11.62 3.75 9.92
C ASP A 75 -11.88 5.22 9.52
N GLY A 76 -11.76 5.55 8.22
CA GLY A 76 -12.05 6.86 7.66
C GLY A 76 -10.99 7.94 7.95
N GLU A 77 -10.02 7.67 8.82
CA GLU A 77 -9.02 8.65 9.25
C GLU A 77 -7.66 8.42 8.60
N ARG A 78 -7.34 7.17 8.23
CA ARG A 78 -5.99 6.83 7.79
C ARG A 78 -5.91 6.63 6.29
N VAL A 79 -5.08 7.46 5.65
CA VAL A 79 -4.82 7.43 4.22
C VAL A 79 -3.37 7.01 3.95
N PHE A 80 -3.18 6.03 3.06
CA PHE A 80 -1.87 5.50 2.72
C PHE A 80 -1.62 5.51 1.22
N ALA A 81 -0.41 5.90 0.81
CA ALA A 81 -0.03 5.83 -0.59
C ALA A 81 0.29 4.41 -1.07
N THR A 82 0.55 3.46 -0.16
CA THR A 82 0.88 2.06 -0.52
C THR A 82 0.06 1.04 0.28
N PRO A 83 -0.26 -0.11 -0.34
CA PRO A 83 -0.92 -1.21 0.36
C PRO A 83 -0.07 -1.79 1.50
N SER A 84 1.27 -1.79 1.36
CA SER A 84 2.18 -2.28 2.43
C SER A 84 2.18 -1.37 3.65
N ALA A 85 2.14 -0.04 3.46
CA ALA A 85 2.02 0.90 4.57
C ALA A 85 0.68 0.73 5.30
N ALA A 86 -0.42 0.57 4.56
CA ALA A 86 -1.74 0.30 5.13
C ALA A 86 -1.77 -1.00 5.95
N ALA A 87 -1.22 -2.09 5.40
CA ALA A 87 -1.15 -3.38 6.10
C ALA A 87 -0.26 -3.31 7.35
N THR A 88 0.86 -2.59 7.26
CA THR A 88 1.78 -2.41 8.40
C THR A 88 1.15 -1.58 9.50
N ALA A 89 0.44 -0.50 9.16
CA ALA A 89 -0.26 0.34 10.13
C ALA A 89 -1.40 -0.39 10.86
N LEU A 90 -2.08 -1.32 10.19
CA LEU A 90 -3.15 -2.13 10.77
C LEU A 90 -2.64 -3.25 11.67
N SER A 91 -1.55 -3.89 11.27
CA SER A 91 -0.99 -5.06 11.97
C SER A 91 0.05 -4.71 13.03
N GLY A 92 0.57 -3.49 13.02
CA GLY A 92 1.70 -3.05 13.86
C GLY A 92 3.04 -3.70 13.50
N LYS A 93 3.11 -4.50 12.43
CA LYS A 93 4.32 -5.20 11.97
C LYS A 93 4.46 -5.05 10.46
N HIS A 94 5.67 -5.14 9.93
CA HIS A 94 5.86 -5.10 8.49
C HIS A 94 5.15 -6.29 7.82
N HIS A 95 4.26 -6.00 6.88
CA HIS A 95 3.49 -7.01 6.14
C HIS A 95 3.52 -6.77 4.63
N HIS A 96 3.47 -7.85 3.87
CA HIS A 96 3.36 -7.82 2.41
C HIS A 96 1.96 -7.37 1.98
N GLY A 97 1.75 -6.06 1.88
CA GLY A 97 0.43 -5.49 1.57
C GLY A 97 -0.16 -5.95 0.23
N TRP A 98 0.67 -6.23 -0.77
CA TRP A 98 0.18 -6.60 -2.10
C TRP A 98 -0.61 -7.92 -2.14
N SER A 99 -0.20 -8.94 -1.40
CA SER A 99 -0.93 -10.22 -1.31
C SER A 99 -1.99 -10.23 -0.22
N ALA A 100 -1.88 -9.32 0.76
CA ALA A 100 -2.81 -9.16 1.86
C ALA A 100 -4.16 -8.60 1.40
N TRP A 101 -4.13 -7.54 0.60
CA TRP A 101 -5.34 -6.86 0.14
C TRP A 101 -5.93 -7.55 -1.09
N ARG A 102 -7.23 -7.81 -1.03
CA ARG A 102 -8.02 -8.45 -2.07
C ARG A 102 -9.23 -7.60 -2.41
N ARG A 103 -9.65 -7.57 -3.67
CA ARG A 103 -10.89 -6.89 -4.06
C ARG A 103 -12.09 -7.64 -3.53
N THR A 104 -13.08 -6.91 -3.02
CA THR A 104 -14.35 -7.50 -2.60
C THR A 104 -15.20 -7.94 -3.80
N SER A 105 -14.98 -7.33 -4.98
CA SER A 105 -15.73 -7.62 -6.21
C SER A 105 -15.39 -8.98 -6.84
N ASP A 106 -14.11 -9.31 -6.96
CA ASP A 106 -13.62 -10.51 -7.66
C ASP A 106 -12.75 -11.43 -6.80
N GLY A 107 -12.44 -11.04 -5.56
CA GLY A 107 -11.61 -11.81 -4.63
C GLY A 107 -10.12 -11.83 -4.99
N ARG A 108 -9.69 -11.19 -6.08
CA ARG A 108 -8.29 -11.19 -6.53
C ARG A 108 -7.42 -10.29 -5.66
N SER A 109 -6.18 -10.70 -5.43
CA SER A 109 -5.23 -9.88 -4.68
C SER A 109 -4.64 -8.76 -5.52
N LEU A 110 -4.18 -7.68 -4.88
CA LEU A 110 -3.46 -6.62 -5.59
C LEU A 110 -2.18 -7.14 -6.26
N ALA A 111 -1.56 -8.19 -5.71
CA ALA A 111 -0.42 -8.85 -6.30
C ALA A 111 -0.78 -9.49 -7.65
N ASP A 112 -1.93 -10.16 -7.74
CA ASP A 112 -2.43 -10.77 -8.99
C ASP A 112 -2.72 -9.70 -10.04
N LEU A 113 -3.40 -8.61 -9.64
CA LEU A 113 -3.68 -7.49 -10.55
C LEU A 113 -2.38 -6.85 -11.05
N ARG A 114 -1.37 -6.72 -10.19
CA ARG A 114 -0.05 -6.21 -10.57
C ARG A 114 0.70 -7.18 -11.49
N ALA A 115 0.47 -8.48 -11.37
CA ALA A 115 1.00 -9.46 -12.32
C ALA A 115 0.32 -9.30 -13.69
N ASP A 116 -1.02 -9.18 -13.73
CA ASP A 116 -1.77 -8.95 -14.97
C ASP A 116 -1.33 -7.66 -15.68
N LEU A 117 -1.13 -6.58 -14.91
CA LEU A 117 -0.59 -5.32 -15.43
C LEU A 117 0.78 -5.49 -16.10
N ARG A 118 1.68 -6.30 -15.52
CA ARG A 118 2.99 -6.57 -16.14
C ARG A 118 2.83 -7.34 -17.44
N THR A 119 2.04 -8.42 -17.42
CA THR A 119 1.74 -9.20 -18.62
C THR A 119 1.15 -8.36 -19.75
N ARG A 120 0.31 -7.37 -19.42
CA ARG A 120 -0.24 -6.42 -20.41
C ARG A 120 0.78 -5.42 -20.95
N ARG A 121 1.75 -4.99 -20.13
CA ARG A 121 2.82 -4.04 -20.55
C ARG A 121 3.90 -4.72 -21.37
N ASP A 122 4.11 -6.02 -21.18
CA ASP A 122 5.09 -6.81 -21.91
C ASP A 122 4.59 -7.29 -23.29
N ARG A 123 3.34 -6.95 -23.67
CA ARG A 123 2.69 -7.33 -24.92
C ARG A 123 2.56 -6.14 -25.87
#